data_AF-A0A7C4ZAH3-F1
#
_entry.id   AF-A0A7C4ZAH3-F1
#
_cell.length_a   1.000
_cell.length_b   1.000
_cell.length_c   1.000
_cell.angle_alpha   90.00
_cell.angle_beta   90.00
_cell.angle_gamma   90.00
#
_symmetry.space_group_name_H-M   'P 1'
#
loop_
_entity.id
_entity.type
_entity.pdbx_description
1 polymer ?
#
loop_
_entity_poly.entity_id
_entity_poly.type
_entity_poly.pdbx_seq_one_letter_code
_entity_poly.pdbx_strand_id
1 'polypeptide(L)'
;MTEDLQKAALRAQQTEITEWALYTELSKKMPESNAKVLRKIADEEQKHYEFWKKITKKEIKPQRMLVLWYLLLARVLGIIFAIRLRESGERGAQKKYRGLMEVKGIEKLIVDEERHEQALIAILKDERLDYAGSIVLGLNDALVELTGALAGFTLALRDPRIVAMAGMITGFAAALSMAASGYFQSKEDGTKNPIKSAVYTGVAYIIVVILLIVPYLVFTNVYAALGITLSIAVLIIAGYTMYISVARNLSFGRRFLEMAAISLTVAAVSFCFGLVLNHFFGI
;
A
#
# COMPACT_ATOMS: atom_id res chain seq x y z
N MET A 1 -17.59 -8.04 -36.13
CA MET A 1 -16.99 -7.47 -34.90
C MET A 1 -16.31 -6.17 -35.30
N THR A 2 -16.71 -5.03 -34.74
CA THR A 2 -16.07 -3.73 -35.00
C THR A 2 -14.62 -3.76 -34.50
N GLU A 3 -13.74 -2.93 -35.08
CA GLU A 3 -12.31 -2.91 -34.73
C GLU A 3 -12.07 -2.68 -33.23
N ASP A 4 -12.90 -1.87 -32.59
CA ASP A 4 -12.81 -1.58 -31.16
C ASP A 4 -13.13 -2.81 -30.29
N LEU A 5 -14.11 -3.61 -30.70
CA LEU A 5 -14.44 -4.86 -30.01
C LEU A 5 -13.33 -5.91 -30.20
N GLN A 6 -12.69 -5.94 -31.37
CA GLN A 6 -11.55 -6.83 -31.60
C GLN A 6 -10.34 -6.45 -30.74
N LYS A 7 -10.04 -5.15 -30.61
CA LYS A 7 -8.99 -4.66 -29.72
C LYS A 7 -9.29 -4.95 -28.25
N ALA A 8 -10.56 -4.82 -27.83
CA ALA A 8 -10.99 -5.17 -26.47
C ALA A 8 -10.83 -6.66 -26.19
N ALA A 9 -11.28 -7.53 -27.10
CA ALA A 9 -11.13 -8.99 -26.98
C ALA A 9 -9.67 -9.44 -26.95
N LEU A 10 -8.78 -8.81 -27.73
CA LEU A 10 -7.33 -9.11 -27.69
C LEU A 10 -6.68 -8.68 -26.37
N ARG A 11 -7.12 -7.56 -25.79
CA ARG A 11 -6.66 -7.13 -24.47
C ARG A 11 -7.13 -8.08 -23.38
N ALA A 12 -8.40 -8.48 -23.42
CA ALA A 12 -8.95 -9.50 -22.53
C ALA A 12 -8.13 -10.78 -22.63
N GLN A 13 -7.98 -11.34 -23.83
CA GLN A 13 -7.17 -12.52 -24.07
C GLN A 13 -5.74 -12.42 -23.49
N GLN A 14 -5.08 -11.27 -23.66
CA GLN A 14 -3.73 -11.05 -23.14
C GLN A 14 -3.68 -10.99 -21.61
N THR A 15 -4.70 -10.40 -20.99
CA THR A 15 -4.90 -10.32 -19.54
C THR A 15 -5.00 -11.74 -18.98
N GLU A 16 -5.97 -12.51 -19.44
CA GLU A 16 -6.32 -13.86 -18.97
C GLU A 16 -5.12 -14.83 -18.99
N ILE A 17 -4.35 -14.85 -20.10
CA ILE A 17 -3.14 -15.70 -20.17
C ILE A 17 -2.03 -15.22 -19.24
N THR A 18 -1.98 -13.92 -18.95
CA THR A 18 -1.01 -13.33 -18.01
C THR A 18 -1.42 -13.61 -16.56
N GLU A 19 -2.71 -13.52 -16.21
CA GLU A 19 -3.24 -13.92 -14.90
C GLU A 19 -3.03 -15.42 -14.65
N TRP A 20 -3.32 -16.28 -15.63
CA TRP A 20 -2.98 -17.71 -15.53
C TRP A 20 -1.52 -17.93 -15.13
N ALA A 21 -0.58 -17.27 -15.83
CA ALA A 21 0.84 -17.41 -15.54
C ALA A 21 1.21 -16.84 -14.15
N LEU A 22 0.62 -15.70 -13.78
CA LEU A 22 0.85 -15.07 -12.47
C LEU A 22 0.34 -15.95 -11.32
N TYR A 23 -0.91 -16.41 -11.37
CA TYR A 23 -1.53 -17.24 -10.34
C TYR A 23 -0.87 -18.60 -10.22
N THR A 24 -0.42 -19.19 -11.33
CA THR A 24 0.38 -20.40 -11.33
C THR A 24 1.69 -20.20 -10.56
N GLU A 25 2.43 -19.11 -10.81
CA GLU A 25 3.69 -18.83 -10.11
C GLU A 25 3.48 -18.43 -8.64
N LEU A 26 2.42 -17.69 -8.33
CA LEU A 26 2.08 -17.34 -6.94
C LEU A 26 1.69 -18.57 -6.12
N SER A 27 0.93 -19.51 -6.71
CA SER A 27 0.50 -20.74 -6.03
C SER A 27 1.65 -21.59 -5.49
N LYS A 28 2.83 -21.54 -6.13
CA LYS A 28 4.04 -22.28 -5.70
C LYS A 28 4.63 -21.76 -4.39
N LYS A 29 4.28 -20.54 -3.97
CA LYS A 29 4.84 -19.86 -2.79
C LYS A 29 3.85 -19.73 -1.64
N MET A 30 2.63 -20.22 -1.79
CA MET A 30 1.59 -20.15 -0.78
C MET A 30 1.42 -21.48 -0.04
N PRO A 31 0.88 -21.46 1.20
CA PRO A 31 0.43 -22.68 1.88
C PRO A 31 -0.54 -23.48 1.01
N GLU A 32 -0.57 -24.81 1.16
CA GLU A 32 -1.35 -25.68 0.27
C GLU A 32 -2.86 -25.37 0.27
N SER A 33 -3.41 -24.83 1.38
CA SER A 33 -4.80 -24.34 1.44
C SER A 33 -5.06 -23.25 0.39
N ASN A 34 -4.19 -22.24 0.34
CA ASN A 34 -4.31 -21.07 -0.53
C ASN A 34 -3.81 -21.38 -1.95
N ALA A 35 -2.78 -22.21 -2.08
CA ALA A 35 -2.24 -22.65 -3.37
C ALA A 35 -3.31 -23.37 -4.21
N LYS A 36 -4.16 -24.20 -3.59
CA LYS A 36 -5.29 -24.87 -4.27
C LYS A 36 -6.27 -23.87 -4.88
N VAL A 37 -6.57 -22.79 -4.18
CA VAL A 37 -7.48 -21.75 -4.68
C VAL A 37 -6.85 -21.03 -5.88
N LEU A 38 -5.58 -20.62 -5.78
CA LEU A 38 -4.88 -19.98 -6.89
C LEU A 38 -4.73 -20.89 -8.12
N ARG A 39 -4.44 -22.19 -7.93
CA ARG A 39 -4.39 -23.15 -9.06
C ARG A 39 -5.75 -23.28 -9.72
N LYS A 40 -6.84 -23.35 -8.93
CA LYS A 40 -8.20 -23.42 -9.47
C LYS A 40 -8.55 -22.17 -10.29
N ILE A 41 -8.20 -20.98 -9.79
CA ILE A 41 -8.41 -19.73 -10.53
C ILE A 41 -7.59 -19.76 -11.83
N ALA A 42 -6.30 -20.10 -11.77
CA ALA A 42 -5.47 -20.23 -12.97
C ALA A 42 -6.08 -21.18 -14.01
N ASP A 43 -6.59 -22.35 -13.61
CA ASP A 43 -7.25 -23.29 -14.53
C ASP A 43 -8.52 -22.70 -15.18
N GLU A 44 -9.18 -21.75 -14.54
CA GLU A 44 -10.35 -21.04 -15.07
C GLU A 44 -9.93 -19.91 -16.02
N GLU A 45 -8.93 -19.10 -15.67
CA GLU A 45 -8.28 -18.11 -16.55
C GLU A 45 -7.80 -18.73 -17.87
N GLN A 46 -7.25 -19.94 -17.81
CA GLN A 46 -6.83 -20.65 -19.01
C GLN A 46 -8.03 -20.97 -19.93
N LYS A 47 -9.19 -21.31 -19.36
CA LYS A 47 -10.42 -21.57 -20.14
C LYS A 47 -10.98 -20.29 -20.72
N HIS A 48 -10.88 -19.18 -20.00
CA HIS A 48 -11.28 -17.85 -20.48
C HIS A 48 -10.36 -17.36 -21.60
N TYR A 49 -9.05 -17.56 -21.49
CA TYR A 49 -8.11 -17.37 -22.60
C TYR A 49 -8.52 -18.18 -23.85
N GLU A 50 -8.88 -19.45 -23.69
CA GLU A 50 -9.33 -20.29 -24.82
C GLU A 50 -10.68 -19.82 -25.39
N PHE A 51 -11.57 -19.29 -24.56
CA PHE A 51 -12.80 -18.63 -25.01
C PHE A 51 -12.47 -17.42 -25.90
N TRP A 52 -11.59 -16.53 -25.45
CA TRP A 52 -11.19 -15.36 -26.23
C TRP A 52 -10.41 -15.75 -27.49
N LYS A 53 -9.55 -16.77 -27.43
CA LYS A 53 -8.82 -17.32 -28.58
C LYS A 53 -9.76 -17.77 -29.70
N LYS A 54 -10.91 -18.37 -29.37
CA LYS A 54 -11.94 -18.75 -30.36
C LYS A 54 -12.53 -17.54 -31.08
N ILE A 55 -12.66 -16.40 -30.39
CA ILE A 55 -13.22 -15.15 -30.93
C ILE A 55 -12.16 -14.39 -31.74
N THR A 56 -10.97 -14.20 -31.18
CA THR A 56 -9.88 -13.41 -31.77
C THR A 56 -9.15 -14.16 -32.88
N LYS A 57 -9.21 -15.50 -32.87
CA LYS A 57 -8.46 -16.41 -33.76
C LYS A 57 -6.95 -16.18 -33.76
N LYS A 58 -6.42 -15.62 -32.66
CA LYS A 58 -4.98 -15.36 -32.48
C LYS A 58 -4.48 -16.11 -31.26
N GLU A 59 -3.25 -16.59 -31.33
CA GLU A 59 -2.57 -17.19 -30.19
C GLU A 59 -1.60 -16.16 -29.59
N ILE A 60 -1.74 -15.91 -28.28
CA ILE A 60 -1.00 -14.88 -27.58
C ILE A 60 -0.29 -15.52 -26.39
N LYS A 61 0.98 -15.16 -26.17
CA LYS A 61 1.77 -15.65 -25.04
C LYS A 61 1.63 -14.73 -23.83
N PRO A 62 1.82 -15.24 -22.60
CA PRO A 62 1.81 -14.41 -21.39
C PRO A 62 2.91 -13.35 -21.43
N GLN A 63 2.59 -12.16 -20.92
CA GLN A 63 3.56 -11.07 -20.79
C GLN A 63 4.52 -11.35 -19.64
N ARG A 64 5.61 -12.06 -19.93
CA ARG A 64 6.61 -12.48 -18.93
C ARG A 64 7.15 -11.33 -18.08
N MET A 65 7.36 -10.15 -18.68
CA MET A 65 7.84 -8.97 -17.96
C MET A 65 6.82 -8.48 -16.94
N LEU A 66 5.54 -8.48 -17.30
CA LEU A 66 4.46 -8.09 -16.40
C LEU A 66 4.30 -9.10 -15.26
N VAL A 67 4.35 -10.40 -15.56
CA VAL A 67 4.35 -11.46 -14.54
C VAL A 67 5.52 -11.28 -13.56
N LEU A 68 6.73 -11.07 -14.07
CA LEU A 68 7.92 -10.89 -13.25
C LEU A 68 7.81 -9.64 -12.36
N TRP A 69 7.25 -8.55 -12.89
CA TRP A 69 6.96 -7.34 -12.13
C TRP A 69 5.99 -7.60 -10.97
N TYR A 70 4.86 -8.27 -11.21
CA TYR A 70 3.92 -8.60 -10.14
C TYR A 70 4.48 -9.63 -9.15
N LEU A 71 5.34 -10.56 -9.57
CA LEU A 71 6.05 -11.46 -8.65
C LEU A 71 7.07 -10.71 -7.78
N LEU A 72 7.71 -9.67 -8.30
CA LEU A 72 8.57 -8.79 -7.53
C LEU A 72 7.75 -7.97 -6.54
N LEU A 73 6.64 -7.38 -6.96
CA LEU A 73 5.71 -6.67 -6.07
C LEU A 73 5.19 -7.59 -4.97
N ALA A 74 4.82 -8.83 -5.30
CA ALA A 74 4.37 -9.82 -4.34
C ALA A 74 5.44 -10.15 -3.29
N ARG A 75 6.72 -10.11 -3.67
CA ARG A 75 7.85 -10.32 -2.76
C ARG A 75 8.11 -9.12 -1.85
N VAL A 76 8.02 -7.90 -2.40
CA VAL A 76 8.38 -6.67 -1.67
C VAL A 76 7.22 -6.12 -0.84
N LEU A 77 6.03 -6.03 -1.44
CA LEU A 77 4.82 -5.43 -0.85
C LEU A 77 3.82 -6.49 -0.35
N GLY A 78 4.09 -7.76 -0.59
CA GLY A 78 3.23 -8.87 -0.21
C GLY A 78 2.30 -9.35 -1.32
N ILE A 79 1.99 -10.65 -1.31
CA ILE A 79 1.18 -11.34 -2.32
C ILE A 79 -0.20 -10.67 -2.44
N ILE A 80 -0.80 -10.31 -1.30
CA ILE A 80 -2.11 -9.64 -1.22
C ILE A 80 -2.15 -8.35 -2.03
N PHE A 81 -1.14 -7.51 -1.86
CA PHE A 81 -1.05 -6.25 -2.56
C PHE A 81 -0.91 -6.47 -4.07
N ALA A 82 -0.06 -7.41 -4.48
CA ALA A 82 0.16 -7.70 -5.90
C ALA A 82 -1.11 -8.21 -6.60
N ILE A 83 -1.84 -9.13 -5.97
CA ILE A 83 -3.13 -9.64 -6.47
C ILE A 83 -4.14 -8.50 -6.56
N ARG A 84 -4.36 -7.74 -5.47
CA ARG A 84 -5.31 -6.61 -5.46
C ARG A 84 -5.00 -5.55 -6.51
N LEU A 85 -3.71 -5.23 -6.69
CA LEU A 85 -3.28 -4.25 -7.68
C LEU A 85 -3.65 -4.73 -9.09
N ARG A 86 -3.47 -6.02 -9.38
CA ARG A 86 -3.84 -6.62 -10.67
C ARG A 86 -5.36 -6.56 -10.90
N GLU A 87 -6.13 -7.09 -9.95
CA GLU A 87 -7.60 -7.14 -9.95
C GLU A 87 -8.26 -5.76 -10.10
N SER A 88 -7.67 -4.73 -9.49
CA SER A 88 -8.19 -3.36 -9.58
C SER A 88 -8.22 -2.83 -11.03
N GLY A 89 -7.31 -3.32 -11.88
CA GLY A 89 -7.29 -3.02 -13.31
C GLY A 89 -8.40 -3.73 -14.08
N GLU A 90 -8.77 -4.93 -13.67
CA GLU A 90 -9.77 -5.77 -14.34
C GLU A 90 -11.19 -5.26 -14.15
N ARG A 91 -11.59 -4.82 -12.95
CA ARG A 91 -12.91 -4.20 -12.75
C ARG A 91 -13.14 -3.01 -13.69
N GLY A 92 -12.08 -2.27 -14.00
CA GLY A 92 -12.14 -1.18 -14.98
C GLY A 92 -12.36 -1.66 -16.41
N ALA A 93 -11.82 -2.84 -16.76
CA ALA A 93 -12.00 -3.49 -18.05
C ALA A 93 -13.38 -4.16 -18.19
N GLN A 94 -13.89 -4.80 -17.13
CA GLN A 94 -15.22 -5.43 -17.10
C GLN A 94 -16.35 -4.44 -17.37
N LYS A 95 -16.24 -3.19 -16.90
CA LYS A 95 -17.21 -2.12 -17.24
C LYS A 95 -17.28 -1.87 -18.74
N LYS A 96 -16.18 -2.06 -19.48
CA LYS A 96 -16.16 -1.95 -20.95
C LYS A 96 -16.73 -3.20 -21.61
N TYR A 97 -16.65 -4.37 -20.96
CA TYR A 97 -17.23 -5.62 -21.46
C TYR A 97 -18.75 -5.71 -21.31
N ARG A 98 -19.39 -4.88 -20.46
CA ARG A 98 -20.87 -4.77 -20.47
C ARG A 98 -21.42 -4.32 -21.83
N GLY A 99 -20.63 -3.62 -22.65
CA GLY A 99 -21.00 -3.30 -24.04
C GLY A 99 -20.90 -4.47 -25.02
N LEU A 100 -20.37 -5.63 -24.58
CA LEU A 100 -20.20 -6.85 -25.36
C LEU A 100 -21.25 -7.93 -25.01
N MET A 101 -22.34 -7.58 -24.32
CA MET A 101 -23.40 -8.54 -23.93
C MET A 101 -24.00 -9.34 -25.10
N GLU A 102 -23.85 -8.87 -26.34
CA GLU A 102 -24.25 -9.60 -27.54
C GLU A 102 -23.38 -10.86 -27.83
N VAL A 103 -22.21 -10.99 -27.20
CA VAL A 103 -21.34 -12.16 -27.37
C VAL A 103 -21.81 -13.31 -26.47
N LYS A 104 -22.25 -14.40 -27.11
CA LYS A 104 -22.71 -15.61 -26.42
C LYS A 104 -21.63 -16.17 -25.49
N GLY A 105 -21.95 -16.25 -24.19
CA GLY A 105 -21.05 -16.80 -23.16
C GLY A 105 -20.32 -15.76 -22.31
N ILE A 106 -20.39 -14.47 -22.66
CA ILE A 106 -19.71 -13.41 -21.89
C ILE A 106 -20.31 -13.20 -20.49
N GLU A 107 -21.62 -13.44 -20.32
CA GLU A 107 -22.28 -13.39 -19.00
C GLU A 107 -21.67 -14.38 -18.03
N LYS A 108 -21.39 -15.60 -18.50
CA LYS A 108 -20.74 -16.62 -17.68
C LYS A 108 -19.32 -16.21 -17.29
N LEU A 109 -18.58 -15.61 -18.23
CA LEU A 109 -17.23 -15.11 -17.95
C LEU A 109 -17.29 -14.02 -16.86
N ILE A 110 -18.17 -13.03 -16.98
CA ILE A 110 -18.34 -11.97 -15.97
C ILE A 110 -18.69 -12.55 -14.59
N VAL A 111 -19.53 -13.58 -14.52
CA VAL A 111 -19.89 -14.24 -13.26
C VAL A 111 -18.71 -15.04 -12.69
N ASP A 112 -17.94 -15.71 -13.56
CA ASP A 112 -16.74 -16.44 -13.15
C ASP A 112 -15.70 -15.47 -12.57
N GLU A 113 -15.49 -14.30 -13.18
CA GLU A 113 -14.60 -13.24 -12.70
C GLU A 113 -15.01 -12.71 -11.32
N GLU A 114 -16.30 -12.43 -11.12
CA GLU A 114 -16.79 -11.93 -9.82
C GLU A 114 -16.58 -12.98 -8.72
N ARG A 115 -16.65 -14.27 -9.07
CA ARG A 115 -16.33 -15.38 -8.17
C ARG A 115 -14.83 -15.50 -7.90
N HIS A 116 -13.98 -15.27 -8.90
CA HIS A 116 -12.52 -15.23 -8.71
C HIS A 116 -12.14 -14.15 -7.72
N GLU A 117 -12.68 -12.95 -7.88
CA GLU A 117 -12.43 -11.83 -6.97
C GLU A 117 -12.80 -12.21 -5.53
N GLN A 118 -13.98 -12.81 -5.32
CA GLN A 118 -14.42 -13.26 -3.99
C GLN A 118 -13.52 -14.36 -3.41
N ALA A 119 -13.07 -15.31 -4.23
CA ALA A 119 -12.16 -16.38 -3.81
C ALA A 119 -10.78 -15.81 -3.43
N LEU A 120 -10.26 -14.85 -4.19
CA LEU A 120 -9.04 -14.14 -3.86
C LEU A 120 -9.20 -13.40 -2.53
N ILE A 121 -10.31 -12.67 -2.32
CA ILE A 121 -10.63 -12.00 -1.04
C ILE A 121 -10.60 -12.97 0.14
N ALA A 122 -11.11 -14.20 -0.03
CA ALA A 122 -11.09 -15.21 1.02
C ALA A 122 -9.66 -15.64 1.39
N ILE A 123 -8.77 -15.82 0.41
CA ILE A 123 -7.32 -16.05 0.65
C ILE A 123 -6.72 -14.89 1.45
N LEU A 124 -7.12 -13.65 1.16
CA LEU A 124 -6.57 -12.46 1.83
C LEU A 124 -6.90 -12.43 3.33
N LYS A 125 -8.08 -12.92 3.74
CA LYS A 125 -8.48 -12.93 5.15
C LYS A 125 -7.68 -13.94 5.98
N ASP A 126 -7.13 -14.98 5.36
CA ASP A 126 -6.39 -16.05 6.05
C ASP A 126 -4.92 -15.68 6.29
N GLU A 127 -4.33 -14.78 5.48
CA GLU A 127 -2.95 -14.33 5.63
C GLU A 127 -2.81 -12.85 6.01
N ARG A 128 -2.30 -12.59 7.22
CA ARG A 128 -1.52 -11.38 7.58
C ARG A 128 -2.21 -9.99 7.54
N LEU A 129 -3.52 -9.89 7.36
CA LEU A 129 -4.22 -8.61 7.53
C LEU A 129 -4.14 -8.05 8.97
N ASP A 130 -3.93 -8.91 9.97
CA ASP A 130 -3.82 -8.51 11.39
C ASP A 130 -2.61 -7.60 11.65
N TYR A 131 -1.43 -7.96 11.14
CA TYR A 131 -0.21 -7.15 11.34
C TYR A 131 -0.15 -5.92 10.45
N ALA A 132 -0.80 -5.97 9.29
CA ALA A 132 -0.92 -4.80 8.44
C ALA A 132 -1.64 -3.67 9.18
N GLY A 133 -2.66 -3.98 10.00
CA GLY A 133 -3.36 -2.99 10.83
C GLY A 133 -2.48 -2.28 11.87
N SER A 134 -1.64 -3.03 12.59
CA SER A 134 -0.76 -2.45 13.62
C SER A 134 0.39 -1.63 13.04
N ILE A 135 0.98 -2.08 11.92
CA ILE A 135 1.96 -1.28 11.17
C ILE A 135 1.32 0.02 10.67
N VAL A 136 0.09 -0.07 10.18
CA VAL A 136 -0.68 1.03 9.62
C VAL A 136 -0.96 2.14 10.63
N LEU A 137 -1.36 1.77 11.84
CA LEU A 137 -1.57 2.71 12.93
C LEU A 137 -0.25 3.37 13.34
N GLY A 138 0.80 2.56 13.56
CA GLY A 138 2.10 3.09 13.97
C GLY A 138 2.74 4.07 13.00
N LEU A 139 2.55 3.86 11.68
CA LEU A 139 3.12 4.70 10.64
C LEU A 139 2.39 6.06 10.54
N ASN A 140 1.06 6.07 10.70
CA ASN A 140 0.28 7.30 10.72
C ASN A 140 0.61 8.17 11.92
N ASP A 141 0.71 7.56 13.09
CA ASP A 141 1.02 8.28 14.32
C ASP A 141 2.45 8.86 14.25
N ALA A 142 3.43 8.08 13.76
CA ALA A 142 4.79 8.58 13.53
C ALA A 142 4.82 9.81 12.62
N LEU A 143 4.05 9.79 11.54
CA LEU A 143 4.00 10.88 10.58
C LEU A 143 3.38 12.13 11.17
N VAL A 144 2.28 12.02 11.92
CA VAL A 144 1.62 13.19 12.51
C VAL A 144 2.45 13.75 13.68
N GLU A 145 2.88 12.88 14.60
CA GLU A 145 3.62 13.24 15.81
C GLU A 145 4.99 13.85 15.47
N LEU A 146 5.80 13.16 14.67
CA LEU A 146 7.16 13.60 14.41
C LEU A 146 7.20 14.82 13.48
N THR A 147 6.29 14.90 12.51
CA THR A 147 6.19 16.10 11.66
C THR A 147 5.78 17.32 12.48
N GLY A 148 4.83 17.15 13.41
CA GLY A 148 4.47 18.18 14.40
C GLY A 148 5.65 18.62 15.24
N ALA A 149 6.33 17.67 15.87
CA ALA A 149 7.47 17.93 16.74
C ALA A 149 8.61 18.64 16.00
N LEU A 150 9.04 18.13 14.83
CA LEU A 150 10.10 18.74 14.03
C LEU A 150 9.73 20.14 13.55
N ALA A 151 8.47 20.39 13.18
CA ALA A 151 8.00 21.72 12.81
C ALA A 151 8.06 22.71 13.99
N GLY A 152 7.66 22.28 15.18
CA GLY A 152 7.79 23.08 16.41
C GLY A 152 9.25 23.35 16.80
N PHE A 153 10.09 22.31 16.77
CA PHE A 153 11.51 22.40 17.09
C PHE A 153 12.26 23.32 16.12
N THR A 154 11.93 23.27 14.82
CA THR A 154 12.53 24.14 13.80
C THR A 154 12.50 25.60 14.23
N LEU A 155 11.36 26.05 14.78
CA LEU A 155 11.18 27.45 15.15
C LEU A 155 11.70 27.79 16.53
N ALA A 156 11.56 26.86 17.48
CA ALA A 156 12.02 27.05 18.84
C ALA A 156 13.55 26.97 19.00
N LEU A 157 14.23 26.20 18.14
CA LEU A 157 15.67 25.90 18.31
C LEU A 157 16.54 26.54 17.24
N ARG A 158 15.99 26.79 16.04
CA ARG A 158 16.63 27.47 14.87
C ARG A 158 17.96 26.88 14.37
N ASP A 159 18.53 25.88 15.03
CA ASP A 159 19.70 25.12 14.60
C ASP A 159 19.27 23.72 14.13
N PRO A 160 19.55 23.35 12.87
CA PRO A 160 19.10 22.08 12.32
C PRO A 160 19.72 20.86 13.04
N ARG A 161 20.93 20.96 13.59
CA ARG A 161 21.56 19.85 14.32
C ARG A 161 20.92 19.63 15.68
N ILE A 162 20.56 20.71 16.37
CA ILE A 162 19.83 20.60 17.65
C ILE A 162 18.42 20.04 17.41
N VAL A 163 17.74 20.49 16.34
CA VAL A 163 16.45 19.93 15.91
C VAL A 163 16.56 18.45 15.60
N ALA A 164 17.59 18.03 14.84
CA ALA A 164 17.84 16.63 14.54
C ALA A 164 18.08 15.80 15.81
N MET A 165 18.87 16.31 16.75
CA MET A 165 19.14 15.64 18.02
C MET A 165 17.86 15.46 18.85
N ALA A 166 17.07 16.53 19.03
CA ALA A 166 15.79 16.48 19.72
C ALA A 166 14.82 15.51 19.02
N GLY A 167 14.70 15.62 17.69
CA GLY A 167 13.88 14.74 16.87
C GLY A 167 14.29 13.27 16.96
N MET A 168 15.59 12.96 17.02
CA MET A 168 16.07 11.59 17.18
C MET A 168 15.67 11.04 18.55
N ILE A 169 15.93 11.79 19.63
CA ILE A 169 15.59 11.36 20.99
C ILE A 169 14.09 11.11 21.11
N THR A 170 13.26 12.07 20.68
CA THR A 170 11.80 11.94 20.71
C THR A 170 11.33 10.79 19.82
N GLY A 171 11.82 10.71 18.58
CA GLY A 171 11.42 9.69 17.62
C GLY A 171 11.79 8.27 18.03
N PHE A 172 12.99 8.05 18.59
CA PHE A 172 13.39 6.74 19.11
C PHE A 172 12.58 6.34 20.35
N ALA A 173 12.32 7.27 21.26
CA ALA A 173 11.47 7.01 22.43
C ALA A 173 10.04 6.65 22.01
N ALA A 174 9.47 7.41 21.07
CA ALA A 174 8.15 7.14 20.52
C ALA A 174 8.09 5.80 19.78
N ALA A 175 9.12 5.44 18.99
CA ALA A 175 9.19 4.16 18.31
C ALA A 175 9.17 2.96 19.29
N LEU A 176 9.91 3.05 20.40
CA LEU A 176 9.91 2.03 21.44
C LEU A 176 8.56 1.96 22.16
N SER A 177 7.95 3.11 22.46
CA SER A 177 6.61 3.18 23.04
C SER A 177 5.58 2.52 22.12
N MET A 178 5.62 2.81 20.82
CA MET A 178 4.71 2.24 19.82
C MET A 178 4.94 0.75 19.57
N ALA A 179 6.19 0.28 19.64
CA ALA A 179 6.49 -1.15 19.64
C ALA A 179 5.85 -1.85 20.85
N ALA A 180 5.95 -1.25 22.04
CA ALA A 180 5.32 -1.78 23.25
C ALA A 180 3.77 -1.77 23.13
N SER A 181 3.18 -0.68 22.65
CA SER A 181 1.74 -0.60 22.39
C SER A 181 1.28 -1.65 21.38
N GLY A 182 2.04 -1.86 20.30
CA GLY A 182 1.78 -2.90 19.31
C GLY A 182 1.90 -4.32 19.85
N TYR A 183 2.77 -4.55 20.84
CA TYR A 183 2.84 -5.81 21.58
C TYR A 183 1.57 -6.05 22.40
N PHE A 184 1.17 -5.08 23.23
CA PHE A 184 0.02 -5.22 24.12
C PHE A 184 -1.28 -5.37 23.35
N GLN A 185 -1.52 -4.53 22.33
CA GLN A 185 -2.70 -4.64 21.48
C GLN A 185 -2.79 -6.01 20.80
N SER A 186 -1.67 -6.48 20.24
CA SER A 186 -1.60 -7.80 19.59
C SER A 186 -1.83 -8.96 20.57
N LYS A 187 -1.41 -8.80 21.83
CA LYS A 187 -1.66 -9.77 22.90
C LYS A 187 -3.13 -9.79 23.34
N GLU A 188 -3.77 -8.63 23.43
CA GLU A 188 -5.18 -8.48 23.80
C GLU A 188 -6.13 -8.98 22.70
N ASP A 189 -5.80 -8.70 21.44
CA ASP A 189 -6.58 -9.13 20.27
C ASP A 189 -6.45 -10.65 19.97
N GLY A 190 -5.67 -11.40 20.76
CA GLY A 190 -5.46 -12.84 20.57
C GLY A 190 -4.71 -13.20 19.28
N THR A 191 -3.99 -12.24 18.68
CA THR A 191 -3.26 -12.48 17.43
C THR A 191 -2.10 -13.47 17.63
N LYS A 192 -1.75 -14.19 16.56
CA LYS A 192 -0.84 -15.35 16.62
C LYS A 192 0.60 -15.03 17.09
N ASN A 193 1.06 -13.77 17.06
CA ASN A 193 2.43 -13.44 17.47
C ASN A 193 2.63 -11.95 17.88
N PRO A 194 2.45 -11.63 19.18
CA PRO A 194 2.62 -10.27 19.73
C PRO A 194 4.00 -9.66 19.51
N ILE A 195 5.06 -10.47 19.59
CA ILE A 195 6.43 -10.02 19.39
C ILE A 195 6.63 -9.55 17.95
N LYS A 196 6.08 -10.28 16.97
CA LYS A 196 6.17 -9.86 15.57
C LYS A 196 5.48 -8.52 15.35
N SER A 197 4.28 -8.31 15.92
CA SER A 197 3.58 -7.01 15.83
C SER A 197 4.45 -5.87 16.36
N ALA A 198 5.01 -6.04 17.56
CA ALA A 198 5.91 -5.07 18.19
C ALA A 198 7.11 -4.71 17.31
N VAL A 199 7.80 -5.72 16.77
CA VAL A 199 8.99 -5.53 15.93
C VAL A 199 8.63 -4.82 14.63
N TYR A 200 7.55 -5.22 13.95
CA TYR A 200 7.13 -4.58 12.71
C TYR A 200 6.73 -3.11 12.94
N THR A 201 5.97 -2.82 14.00
CA THR A 201 5.59 -1.45 14.35
C THR A 201 6.80 -0.59 14.68
N GLY A 202 7.70 -1.09 15.55
CA GLY A 202 8.91 -0.36 15.95
C GLY A 202 9.85 -0.08 14.78
N VAL A 203 10.10 -1.07 13.92
CA VAL A 203 10.96 -0.90 12.74
C VAL A 203 10.35 0.09 11.75
N ALA A 204 9.04 -0.01 11.47
CA ALA A 204 8.35 0.94 10.60
C ALA A 204 8.46 2.38 11.12
N TYR A 205 8.29 2.57 12.43
CA TYR A 205 8.40 3.88 13.07
C TYR A 205 9.83 4.42 12.95
N ILE A 206 10.86 3.62 13.26
CA ILE A 206 12.28 4.03 13.15
C ILE A 206 12.63 4.46 11.72
N ILE A 207 12.13 3.75 10.70
CA ILE A 207 12.36 4.12 9.30
C ILE A 207 11.80 5.51 9.01
N VAL A 208 10.57 5.81 9.45
CA VAL A 208 9.98 7.15 9.28
C VAL A 208 10.79 8.21 10.03
N VAL A 209 11.21 7.92 11.26
CA VAL A 209 12.05 8.81 12.07
C VAL A 209 13.33 9.19 11.32
N ILE A 210 14.05 8.20 10.81
CA ILE A 210 15.28 8.43 10.05
C ILE A 210 14.99 9.29 8.81
N LEU A 211 13.97 8.93 8.02
CA LEU A 211 13.64 9.66 6.79
C LEU A 211 13.28 11.13 7.03
N LEU A 212 12.56 11.43 8.11
CA LEU A 212 12.15 12.80 8.44
C LEU A 212 13.28 13.64 9.04
N ILE A 213 14.27 13.01 9.67
CA ILE A 213 15.40 13.69 10.33
C ILE A 213 16.56 13.95 9.38
N VAL A 214 16.80 13.09 8.39
CA VAL A 214 17.90 13.22 7.42
C VAL A 214 18.03 14.63 6.83
N PRO A 215 16.96 15.34 6.43
CA PRO A 215 17.07 16.72 5.95
C PRO A 215 17.75 17.68 6.94
N TYR A 216 17.50 17.54 8.24
CA TYR A 216 18.13 18.36 9.28
C TYR A 216 19.61 18.02 9.53
N LEU A 217 20.07 16.85 9.10
CA LEU A 217 21.48 16.48 9.15
C LEU A 217 22.25 16.97 7.91
N VAL A 218 21.57 17.11 6.77
CA VAL A 218 22.17 17.46 5.49
C VAL A 218 22.18 18.97 5.24
N PHE A 219 21.09 19.67 5.57
CA PHE A 219 20.92 21.08 5.26
C PHE A 219 21.31 21.99 6.44
N THR A 220 22.01 23.08 6.14
CA THR A 220 22.39 24.10 7.13
C THR A 220 21.26 25.10 7.42
N ASN A 221 20.37 25.32 6.45
CA ASN A 221 19.20 26.18 6.64
C ASN A 221 18.04 25.34 7.23
N VAL A 222 17.67 25.65 8.47
CA VAL A 222 16.63 24.94 9.23
C VAL A 222 15.26 24.97 8.54
N TYR A 223 14.92 26.08 7.85
CA TYR A 223 13.65 26.20 7.12
C TYR A 223 13.65 25.41 5.82
N ALA A 224 14.80 25.31 5.14
CA ALA A 224 14.96 24.45 3.98
C ALA A 224 14.84 22.97 4.38
N ALA A 225 15.46 22.59 5.51
CA ALA A 225 15.31 21.25 6.08
C ALA A 225 13.84 20.93 6.38
N LEU A 226 13.12 21.84 7.04
CA LEU A 226 11.69 21.68 7.31
C LEU A 226 10.87 21.49 6.03
N GLY A 227 11.07 22.32 5.00
CA GLY A 227 10.33 22.20 3.73
C GLY A 227 10.53 20.84 3.05
N ILE A 228 11.75 20.31 3.11
CA ILE A 228 12.07 18.97 2.58
C ILE A 228 11.46 17.88 3.45
N THR A 229 11.55 17.99 4.78
CA THR A 229 10.90 17.05 5.71
C THR A 229 9.39 16.99 5.49
N LEU A 230 8.71 18.12 5.34
CA LEU A 230 7.27 18.16 5.05
C LEU A 230 6.95 17.51 3.69
N SER A 231 7.80 17.73 2.68
CA SER A 231 7.65 17.08 1.38
C SER A 231 7.82 15.57 1.47
N ILE A 232 8.81 15.09 2.22
CA ILE A 232 9.01 13.66 2.51
C ILE A 232 7.81 13.10 3.25
N ALA A 233 7.31 13.78 4.29
CA ALA A 233 6.13 13.33 5.03
C ALA A 233 4.91 13.16 4.11
N VAL A 234 4.62 14.14 3.25
CA VAL A 234 3.52 14.05 2.27
C VAL A 234 3.72 12.90 1.29
N LEU A 235 4.96 12.65 0.83
CA LEU A 235 5.26 11.52 -0.05
C LEU A 235 5.07 10.17 0.65
N ILE A 236 5.47 10.05 1.93
CA ILE A 236 5.23 8.84 2.72
C ILE A 236 3.72 8.65 2.91
N ILE A 237 2.97 9.69 3.26
CA ILE A 237 1.49 9.66 3.36
C ILE A 237 0.87 9.21 2.03
N ALA A 238 1.35 9.72 0.88
CA ALA A 238 0.87 9.31 -0.43
C ALA A 238 1.15 7.83 -0.72
N GLY A 239 2.39 7.38 -0.56
CA GLY A 239 2.77 5.98 -0.80
C GLY A 239 2.03 5.01 0.10
N TYR A 240 1.89 5.36 1.38
CA TYR A 240 1.12 4.62 2.36
C TYR A 240 -0.37 4.57 2.02
N THR A 241 -0.98 5.71 1.69
CA THR A 241 -2.40 5.78 1.35
C THR A 241 -2.67 4.96 0.09
N MET A 242 -1.76 5.00 -0.89
CA MET A 242 -1.81 4.15 -2.07
C MET A 242 -1.78 2.67 -1.70
N TYR A 243 -0.85 2.27 -0.83
CA TYR A 243 -0.75 0.89 -0.34
C TYR A 243 -2.06 0.40 0.27
N ILE A 244 -2.62 1.14 1.22
CA ILE A 244 -3.90 0.77 1.87
C ILE A 244 -5.06 0.79 0.90
N SER A 245 -5.13 1.79 0.03
CA SER A 245 -6.24 1.93 -0.91
C SER A 245 -6.33 0.73 -1.83
N VAL A 246 -5.19 0.24 -2.29
CA VAL A 246 -5.11 -1.00 -3.08
C VAL A 246 -5.39 -2.22 -2.21
N ALA A 247 -4.71 -2.37 -1.07
CA ALA A 247 -4.82 -3.57 -0.23
C ALA A 247 -6.24 -3.78 0.32
N ARG A 248 -6.93 -2.69 0.69
CA ARG A 248 -8.26 -2.71 1.30
C ARG A 248 -9.39 -2.25 0.37
N ASN A 249 -9.10 -1.97 -0.90
CA ASN A 249 -10.08 -1.47 -1.87
C ASN A 249 -10.81 -0.19 -1.39
N LEU A 250 -10.03 0.78 -0.89
CA LEU A 250 -10.53 2.03 -0.31
C LEU A 250 -10.23 3.20 -1.25
N SER A 251 -10.95 4.31 -1.07
CA SER A 251 -10.74 5.51 -1.89
C SER A 251 -9.45 6.24 -1.49
N PHE A 252 -8.50 6.31 -2.42
CA PHE A 252 -7.21 7.01 -2.24
C PHE A 252 -7.40 8.51 -1.94
N GLY A 253 -8.10 9.24 -2.81
CA GLY A 253 -8.11 10.71 -2.78
C GLY A 253 -8.61 11.29 -1.47
N ARG A 254 -9.73 10.77 -0.93
CA ARG A 254 -10.29 11.23 0.35
C ARG A 254 -9.33 10.97 1.51
N ARG A 255 -8.81 9.75 1.62
CA ARG A 255 -7.89 9.36 2.70
C ARG A 255 -6.58 10.11 2.66
N PHE A 256 -6.04 10.32 1.45
CA PHE A 256 -4.80 11.08 1.27
C PHE A 256 -4.99 12.51 1.76
N LEU A 257 -6.09 13.16 1.34
CA LEU A 257 -6.42 14.51 1.76
C LEU A 257 -6.66 14.60 3.26
N GLU A 258 -7.39 13.66 3.86
CA GLU A 258 -7.61 13.60 5.31
C GLU A 258 -6.29 13.51 6.08
N MET A 259 -5.44 12.54 5.73
CA MET A 259 -4.16 12.32 6.40
C MET A 259 -3.18 13.48 6.20
N ALA A 260 -3.06 13.99 4.98
CA ALA A 260 -2.21 15.14 4.69
C ALA A 260 -2.70 16.40 5.42
N ALA A 261 -4.01 16.65 5.44
CA ALA A 261 -4.58 17.79 6.14
C ALA A 261 -4.34 17.70 7.65
N ILE A 262 -4.56 16.54 8.27
CA ILE A 262 -4.29 16.34 9.70
C ILE A 262 -2.80 16.58 10.00
N SER A 263 -1.91 15.93 9.26
CA SER A 263 -0.46 16.04 9.48
C SER A 263 0.05 17.48 9.29
N LEU A 264 -0.34 18.15 8.22
CA LEU A 264 0.06 19.53 7.95
C LEU A 264 -0.57 20.52 8.94
N THR A 265 -1.80 20.28 9.41
CA THR A 265 -2.43 21.12 10.43
C THR A 265 -1.71 20.99 11.76
N VAL A 266 -1.39 19.77 12.19
CA VAL A 266 -0.62 19.53 13.40
C VAL A 266 0.77 20.18 13.28
N ALA A 267 1.43 20.03 12.13
CA ALA A 267 2.70 20.72 11.87
C ALA A 267 2.59 22.24 11.99
N ALA A 268 1.57 22.86 11.38
CA ALA A 268 1.36 24.30 11.45
C ALA A 268 1.06 24.78 12.88
N VAL A 269 0.22 24.06 13.62
CA VAL A 269 -0.10 24.39 15.02
C VAL A 269 1.15 24.24 15.90
N SER A 270 1.89 23.14 15.78
CA SER A 270 3.12 22.91 16.53
C SER A 270 4.21 23.93 16.19
N PHE A 271 4.31 24.35 14.94
CA PHE A 271 5.19 25.43 14.50
C PHE A 271 4.85 26.75 15.19
N CYS A 272 3.56 27.13 15.20
CA CYS A 272 3.08 28.32 15.93
C CYS A 272 3.31 28.21 17.44
N PHE A 273 3.12 27.02 18.01
CA PHE A 273 3.42 26.79 19.42
C PHE A 273 4.93 26.94 19.71
N GLY A 274 5.79 26.45 18.82
CA GLY A 274 7.23 26.67 18.88
C GLY A 274 7.61 28.16 18.88
N LEU A 275 6.93 28.99 18.08
CA LEU A 275 7.10 30.45 18.10
C LEU A 275 6.75 31.07 19.45
N VAL A 276 5.63 30.64 20.04
CA VAL A 276 5.19 31.11 21.36
C VAL A 276 6.23 30.75 22.43
N LEU A 277 6.69 29.50 22.45
CA LEU A 277 7.72 29.06 23.39
C LEU A 277 9.04 29.83 23.22
N ASN A 278 9.47 30.06 21.98
CA ASN A 278 10.66 30.86 21.70
C ASN A 278 10.54 32.28 22.26
N HIS A 279 9.35 32.88 22.17
CA HIS A 279 9.12 34.23 22.69
C HIS A 279 9.14 34.26 24.23
N PHE A 280 8.55 33.26 24.89
CA PHE A 280 8.50 33.20 26.36
C PHE A 280 9.82 32.79 27.02
N PHE A 281 10.53 31.82 26.44
CA PHE A 281 11.77 31.29 27.02
C PHE A 281 13.04 32.02 26.53
N GLY A 282 12.94 32.88 25.51
CA GLY A 282 14.04 33.73 25.06
C GLY A 282 15.25 32.98 24.50
N ILE A 283 15.04 31.75 24.01
CA ILE A 283 16.03 30.92 23.32
C ILE A 283 16.06 31.28 21.83
#